data_AF-A0A937NTD7-F1
#
_entry.id   AF-A0A937NTD7-F1
#
_cell.length_a   1.000
_cell.length_b   1.000
_cell.length_c   1.000
_cell.angle_alpha   90.00
_cell.angle_beta   90.00
_cell.angle_gamma   90.00
#
_symmetry.space_group_name_H-M   'P 1'
#
loop_
_entity.id
_entity.type
_entity.pdbx_description
1 polymer ?
#
loop_
_entity_poly.entity_id
_entity_poly.type
_entity_poly.pdbx_seq_one_letter_code
_entity_poly.pdbx_strand_id
1 'polypeptide(L)'
;MPGVYKVLLKETVTRAHSLFGDDLVSVVLYGSRARGNARPDSDFDHLIIAVSARRETEAGTGAGHRRGGLRLWLAHPDTFGYAR
;
A
#
# COMPACT_ATOMS: atom_id res chain seq x y z
N MET A 1 -18.13 15.83 7.36
CA MET A 1 -17.32 15.98 8.59
C MET A 1 -15.87 16.29 8.21
N PRO A 2 -15.45 17.57 8.12
CA PRO A 2 -14.14 17.96 7.57
C PRO A 2 -12.88 17.49 8.34
N GLY A 3 -13.01 16.81 9.48
CA GLY A 3 -11.88 16.33 10.29
C GLY A 3 -11.55 14.84 10.13
N VAL A 4 -12.56 13.99 9.87
CA VAL A 4 -12.39 12.52 9.87
C VAL A 4 -11.41 12.08 8.78
N TYR A 5 -11.47 12.71 7.61
CA TYR A 5 -10.59 12.39 6.49
C TYR A 5 -9.11 12.67 6.79
N LYS A 6 -8.82 13.76 7.52
CA LYS A 6 -7.44 14.08 7.92
C LYS A 6 -6.88 13.01 8.87
N VAL A 7 -7.72 12.47 9.75
CA VAL A 7 -7.33 11.39 10.67
C VAL A 7 -7.02 10.12 9.89
N LEU A 8 -7.90 9.70 8.98
CA LEU A 8 -7.69 8.50 8.16
C LEU A 8 -6.42 8.60 7.30
N LEU A 9 -6.22 9.71 6.59
CA LEU A 9 -5.02 9.91 5.77
C LEU A 9 -3.75 9.89 6.61
N LYS A 10 -3.77 10.55 7.78
CA LYS A 10 -2.64 10.53 8.71
C LYS A 10 -2.34 9.11 9.20
N GLU A 11 -3.37 8.34 9.51
CA GLU A 11 -3.21 6.96 9.97
C GLU A 11 -2.66 6.06 8.87
N THR A 12 -3.12 6.19 7.63
CA THR A 12 -2.58 5.46 6.48
C THR A 12 -1.08 5.73 6.31
N VAL A 13 -0.67 7.00 6.33
CA VAL A 13 0.75 7.39 6.22
C VAL A 13 1.56 6.86 7.41
N THR A 14 1.04 6.99 8.62
CA THR A 14 1.71 6.50 9.84
C THR A 14 1.94 4.99 9.78
N ARG A 15 0.93 4.22 9.38
CA ARG A 15 1.04 2.76 9.24
C ARG A 15 1.99 2.37 8.12
N ALA A 16 2.00 3.08 6.99
CA ALA A 16 2.96 2.83 5.91
C ALA A 16 4.40 3.03 6.40
N HIS A 17 4.70 4.11 7.13
CA HIS A 17 6.01 4.31 7.75
C HIS A 17 6.37 3.20 8.73
N SER A 18 5.44 2.78 9.60
CA SER A 18 5.71 1.70 10.55
C SER A 18 5.95 0.34 9.90
N LEU A 19 5.31 0.06 8.76
CA LEU A 19 5.41 -1.23 8.07
C LEU A 19 6.64 -1.33 7.17
N PHE A 20 6.97 -0.25 6.45
CA PHE A 20 8.02 -0.27 5.44
C PHE A 20 9.30 0.44 5.90
N GLY A 21 9.26 1.28 6.95
CA GLY A 21 10.45 1.96 7.48
C GLY A 21 11.21 2.72 6.40
N ASP A 22 12.52 2.49 6.34
CA ASP A 22 13.42 3.09 5.35
C ASP A 22 13.19 2.59 3.92
N ASP A 23 12.49 1.46 3.74
CA ASP A 23 12.12 0.93 2.44
C ASP A 23 10.91 1.67 1.85
N LEU A 24 10.21 2.53 2.61
CA LEU A 24 9.10 3.31 2.09
C LEU A 24 9.59 4.43 1.16
N VAL A 25 9.26 4.33 -0.12
CA VAL A 25 9.63 5.35 -1.12
C VAL A 25 8.60 6.47 -1.16
N SER A 26 7.32 6.12 -1.25
CA SER A 26 6.26 7.13 -1.34
C SER A 26 4.88 6.58 -0.99
N VAL A 27 4.03 7.47 -0.47
CA VAL A 27 2.58 7.27 -0.34
C VAL A 27 1.89 8.36 -1.15
N VAL A 28 1.09 7.98 -2.15
CA VAL A 28 0.44 8.90 -3.08
C VAL A 28 -1.07 8.78 -2.98
N LEU A 29 -1.75 9.89 -2.73
CA LEU A 29 -3.21 9.99 -2.89
C LEU A 29 -3.53 10.23 -4.36
N TYR A 30 -4.41 9.41 -4.93
CA TYR A 30 -4.89 9.59 -6.31
C TYR A 30 -6.42 9.58 -6.36
N GLY A 31 -6.98 9.44 -7.56
CA GLY A 31 -8.43 9.33 -7.73
C GLY A 31 -9.18 10.65 -7.61
N SER A 32 -10.49 10.55 -7.37
CA SER A 32 -11.40 11.71 -7.40
C SER A 32 -11.11 12.72 -6.29
N ARG A 33 -10.63 12.25 -5.12
CA ARG A 33 -10.29 13.10 -3.98
C ARG A 33 -9.04 13.93 -4.25
N ALA A 34 -8.03 13.37 -4.91
CA ALA A 34 -6.85 14.13 -5.34
C ALA A 34 -7.18 15.18 -6.40
N ARG A 35 -8.11 14.88 -7.32
CA ARG A 35 -8.53 15.79 -8.40
C ARG A 35 -9.55 16.85 -7.97
N GLY A 36 -10.05 16.79 -6.73
CA GLY A 36 -11.05 17.73 -6.24
C GLY A 36 -12.46 17.54 -6.81
N ASN A 37 -12.74 16.41 -7.47
CA ASN A 37 -14.05 16.09 -8.04
C ASN A 37 -14.76 14.91 -7.35
N ALA A 38 -14.37 14.64 -6.11
CA ALA A 38 -14.96 13.57 -5.31
C ALA A 38 -16.34 13.92 -4.80
N ARG A 39 -17.20 12.91 -4.77
CA ARG A 39 -18.50 12.96 -4.10
C ARG A 39 -18.32 12.70 -2.59
N PRO A 40 -19.31 13.01 -1.74
CA PRO A 40 -19.22 12.74 -0.30
C PRO A 40 -19.00 11.26 0.05
N ASP A 41 -19.53 10.36 -0.77
CA ASP A 41 -19.46 8.90 -0.66
C ASP A 41 -18.25 8.29 -1.39
N SER A 42 -17.41 9.11 -2.03
CA SER A 42 -16.21 8.59 -2.70
C SER A 42 -15.18 8.04 -1.71
N ASP A 43 -14.54 6.95 -2.12
CA ASP A 43 -13.42 6.32 -1.40
C ASP A 43 -12.13 7.16 -1.46
N PHE A 44 -11.10 6.68 -0.77
CA PHE A 44 -9.74 7.23 -0.84
C PHE A 44 -8.78 6.25 -1.50
N ASP A 45 -8.33 6.59 -2.69
CA ASP A 45 -7.41 5.79 -3.46
C ASP A 45 -5.94 6.10 -3.10
N HIS A 46 -5.20 5.11 -2.61
CA HIS A 46 -3.79 5.25 -2.21
C HIS A 46 -2.87 4.30 -2.96
N LEU A 47 -1.76 4.82 -3.47
CA LEU A 47 -0.66 4.03 -4.03
C LEU A 47 0.53 4.09 -3.06
N ILE A 48 1.01 2.94 -2.62
CA ILE A 48 2.20 2.83 -1.78
C ILE A 48 3.31 2.20 -2.61
N ILE A 49 4.46 2.88 -2.66
CA ILE A 49 5.67 2.40 -3.32
C ILE A 49 6.70 2.14 -2.23
N ALA A 50 7.21 0.91 -2.17
CA ALA A 50 8.26 0.51 -1.26
C ALA A 50 9.33 -0.31 -2.01
N VAL A 51 10.57 -0.22 -1.56
CA VAL A 51 11.66 -1.05 -2.05
C VAL A 51 11.48 -2.45 -1.50
N SER A 52 11.47 -3.46 -2.37
CA SER A 52 11.62 -4.84 -1.91
C SER A 52 13.09 -5.21 -1.95
N ALA A 53 13.74 -5.32 -0.80
CA ALA A 53 14.97 -6.09 -0.76
C ALA A 53 14.62 -7.55 -1.09
N ARG A 54 15.03 -8.03 -2.27
CA ARG A 54 15.19 -9.47 -2.44
C ARG A 54 16.25 -9.88 -1.43
N ARG A 55 15.89 -10.61 -0.38
CA ARG A 55 16.88 -11.45 0.30
C ARG A 55 17.26 -12.49 -0.75
N GLU A 56 18.45 -12.37 -1.31
CA GLU A 56 19.07 -13.47 -2.04
C GLU A 56 19.10 -14.65 -1.06
N THR A 57 18.28 -15.67 -1.33
CA THR A 57 18.44 -16.95 -0.66
C THR A 57 19.79 -17.49 -1.08
N GLU A 58 20.74 -17.49 -0.15
CA GLU A 58 22.01 -18.19 -0.32
C GLU A 58 21.75 -19.64 -0.74
N ALA A 59 22.46 -20.01 -1.81
CA ALA A 59 22.59 -21.27 -2.52
C ALA A 59 22.08 -22.56 -1.83
N GLY A 60 21.16 -23.23 -2.53
CA GLY A 60 20.93 -24.67 -2.41
C GLY A 60 20.74 -25.27 -3.80
N THR A 61 21.77 -25.95 -4.30
CA THR A 61 21.81 -26.75 -5.53
C THR A 61 20.54 -27.60 -5.72
N GLY A 62 19.76 -27.31 -6.76
CA GLY A 62 18.61 -28.12 -7.16
C GLY A 62 17.83 -27.48 -8.29
N ALA A 63 17.78 -28.16 -9.44
CA ALA A 63 17.10 -27.73 -10.65
C ALA A 63 15.66 -27.28 -10.37
N GLY A 64 15.33 -26.03 -10.70
CA GLY A 64 13.98 -25.50 -10.55
C GLY A 64 13.88 -24.09 -11.10
N HIS A 65 13.53 -23.97 -12.38
CA HIS A 65 13.15 -22.71 -13.01
C HIS A 65 12.00 -22.06 -12.23
N ARG A 66 12.29 -21.02 -11.43
CA ARG A 66 11.27 -20.20 -10.77
C ARG A 66 11.43 -18.75 -11.20
N ARG A 67 10.49 -18.31 -12.04
CA ARG A 67 10.41 -16.97 -12.62
C ARG A 67 10.34 -15.90 -11.53
N GLY A 68 11.13 -14.85 -11.69
CA GLY A 68 11.16 -13.71 -10.80
C GLY A 68 9.80 -13.01 -10.74
N GLY A 69 9.09 -13.16 -9.63
CA GLY A 69 7.85 -12.43 -9.37
C GLY A 69 8.09 -11.26 -8.43
N LEU A 70 7.79 -10.04 -8.90
CA LEU A 70 7.48 -8.89 -8.05
C LEU A 70 6.31 -9.28 -7.14
N ARG A 71 6.46 -9.17 -5.82
CA ARG A 71 5.34 -9.33 -4.89
C ARG A 71 4.73 -7.94 -4.69
N LEU A 72 3.77 -7.60 -5.53
CA LEU A 72 2.88 -6.47 -5.32
C LEU A 72 2.05 -6.79 -4.06
N TRP A 73 2.18 -5.98 -3.01
CA TRP A 73 1.21 -5.98 -1.93
C TRP A 73 -0.09 -5.35 -2.46
N LEU A 74 -0.87 -6.14 -3.20
CA LEU A 74 -2.30 -5.87 -3.32
C LEU A 74 -2.84 -6.13 -1.92
N ALA A 75 -3.12 -5.07 -1.17
CA ALA A 75 -3.89 -5.20 0.06
C ALA A 75 -5.17 -5.97 -0.30
N HIS A 76 -5.30 -7.18 0.24
CA HIS A 76 -6.48 -8.00 0.04
C HIS A 76 -7.68 -7.20 0.55
N PRO A 77 -8.83 -7.16 -0.16
CA PRO A 77 -10.01 -6.41 0.27
C PRO A 77 -10.47 -6.77 1.68
N ASP A 78 -10.12 -7.96 2.17
CA ASP A 78 -10.47 -8.43 3.52
C ASP A 78 -9.62 -7.82 4.65
N THR A 79 -8.61 -7.00 4.33
CA THR A 79 -7.80 -6.30 5.37
C THR A 79 -8.52 -5.06 5.91
N PHE A 80 -9.55 -4.59 5.20
CA PHE A 80 -10.51 -3.61 5.69
C PHE A 80 -11.89 -4.25 5.61
N GLY A 81 -12.30 -4.91 6.69
CA GLY A 81 -13.64 -5.47 6.80
C GLY A 81 -14.68 -4.40 6.45
N TYR A 82 -15.37 -4.60 5.33
CA TYR A 82 -16.65 -3.97 5.04
C TYR A 82 -17.65 -4.50 6.07
N ALA A 83 -17.75 -3.84 7.22
CA ALA A 83 -18.92 -3.97 8.06
C ALA A 83 -20.02 -3.09 7.42
N ARG A 84 -21.08 -3.74 6.94
CA ARG A 84 -22.35 -3.08 6.62
C ARG A 84 -22.99 -2.50 7.87
#